data_AF-A0A924XTV9-F1
#
_entry.id   AF-A0A924XTV9-F1
#
_cell.length_a   1.000
_cell.length_b   1.000
_cell.length_c   1.000
_cell.angle_alpha   90.00
_cell.angle_beta   90.00
_cell.angle_gamma   90.00
#
_symmetry.space_group_name_H-M   'P 1'
#
loop_
_entity.id
_entity.type
_entity.pdbx_description
1 polymer ?
#
loop_
_entity_poly.entity_id
_entity_poly.type
_entity_poly.pdbx_seq_one_letter_code
_entity_poly.pdbx_strand_id
1 'polypeptide(L)'
;MFLGLPVAFAFLAINLLGAAIFLGGDAGMMQLARNSVASVTSFALTPIPLFILMGEVLFHTGLAVRVIDGVERLIRDVPGRLAVIAVVAGTVFSAISGSTIATTAMLGSLM
;
A
#
# COMPACT_ATOMS: atom_id res chain seq x y z
N MET A 1 11.63 -6.08 -19.12
CA MET A 1 11.24 -4.66 -19.24
C MET A 1 10.90 -4.25 -20.69
N PHE A 2 11.61 -4.73 -21.71
CA PHE A 2 11.29 -4.41 -23.12
C PHE A 2 10.00 -5.05 -23.69
N LEU A 3 9.47 -6.11 -23.08
CA LEU A 3 8.24 -6.81 -23.53
C LEU A 3 6.93 -6.23 -22.95
N GLY A 4 6.99 -5.20 -22.10
CA GLY A 4 5.79 -4.65 -21.43
C GLY A 4 5.08 -5.60 -20.46
N LEU A 5 5.67 -6.77 -20.16
CA LEU A 5 5.09 -7.74 -19.24
C LEU A 5 5.06 -7.21 -17.80
N PRO A 6 3.94 -7.39 -17.06
CA PRO A 6 3.88 -7.05 -15.66
C PRO A 6 4.97 -7.77 -14.86
N VAL A 7 5.63 -7.03 -13.98
CA VAL A 7 6.81 -7.50 -13.23
C VAL A 7 6.52 -8.79 -12.47
N ALA A 8 5.32 -8.94 -11.91
CA ALA A 8 4.90 -10.14 -11.18
C ALA A 8 4.99 -11.43 -12.03
N PHE A 9 4.49 -11.41 -13.27
CA PHE A 9 4.51 -12.59 -14.14
C PHE A 9 5.92 -12.90 -14.65
N ALA A 10 6.69 -11.87 -14.99
CA ALA A 10 8.08 -12.05 -15.39
C ALA A 10 8.92 -12.64 -14.24
N PHE A 11 8.73 -12.13 -13.02
CA PHE A 11 9.42 -12.62 -11.83
C PHE A 11 9.04 -14.07 -11.51
N LEU A 12 7.75 -14.41 -11.58
CA LEU A 12 7.25 -15.76 -11.36
C LEU A 12 7.82 -16.75 -12.39
N ALA A 13 7.79 -16.42 -13.68
CA ALA A 13 8.31 -17.29 -14.74
C ALA A 13 9.81 -17.57 -14.58
N ILE A 14 10.60 -16.52 -14.28
CA ILE A 14 12.05 -16.65 -14.04
C ILE A 14 12.31 -17.50 -12.79
N ASN A 15 11.52 -17.32 -11.72
CA ASN A 15 11.68 -18.07 -10.49
C ASN A 15 11.38 -19.57 -10.68
N LEU A 16 10.30 -19.90 -11.40
CA LEU A 16 9.92 -21.28 -11.74
C LEU A 16 10.98 -21.97 -12.61
N LEU A 17 11.41 -21.30 -13.69
CA LEU A 17 12.46 -21.82 -14.58
C LEU A 17 13.79 -21.97 -13.85
N GLY A 18 14.15 -20.99 -13.02
CA GLY A 18 15.36 -21.00 -12.21
C GLY A 18 15.40 -22.19 -11.26
N ALA A 19 14.29 -22.49 -10.56
CA ALA A 19 14.26 -23.64 -9.66
C ALA A 19 14.27 -24.98 -10.39
N ALA A 20 13.59 -25.09 -11.53
CA ALA A 20 13.59 -26.31 -12.33
C ALA A 20 15.01 -26.64 -12.85
N ILE A 21 15.76 -25.64 -13.29
CA ILE A 21 17.08 -25.84 -13.92
C ILE A 21 18.21 -25.88 -12.89
N PHE A 22 18.21 -25.02 -11.87
CA PHE A 22 19.35 -24.83 -10.97
C PHE A 22 19.20 -25.47 -9.59
N LEU A 23 17.98 -25.74 -9.12
CA LEU A 23 17.72 -26.31 -7.79
C LEU A 23 17.37 -27.81 -7.81
N GLY A 24 17.64 -28.51 -8.91
CA GLY A 24 17.46 -29.97 -9.00
C GLY A 24 16.04 -30.41 -9.33
N GLY A 25 15.33 -29.68 -10.21
CA GLY A 25 14.02 -30.08 -10.74
C GLY A 25 12.96 -30.22 -9.64
N ASP A 26 12.55 -31.45 -9.34
CA ASP A 26 11.51 -31.77 -8.36
C ASP A 26 11.82 -31.25 -6.94
N ALA A 27 13.08 -31.39 -6.49
CA ALA A 27 13.49 -30.89 -5.18
C ALA A 27 13.44 -29.35 -5.13
N GLY A 28 13.85 -28.70 -6.23
CA GLY A 28 13.80 -27.24 -6.38
C GLY A 28 12.39 -26.68 -6.39
N MET A 29 11.46 -27.36 -7.08
CA MET A 29 10.04 -26.99 -7.11
C MET A 29 9.38 -27.13 -5.73
N MET A 30 9.70 -28.19 -4.99
CA MET A 30 9.23 -28.38 -3.61
C MET A 30 9.76 -27.28 -2.67
N GLN A 31 11.03 -26.88 -2.86
CA GLN A 31 11.64 -25.79 -2.10
C GLN A 31 11.02 -24.43 -2.42
N LEU A 32 10.71 -24.15 -3.69
CA LEU A 32 9.98 -22.94 -4.08
C LEU A 32 8.61 -22.85 -3.41
N ALA A 33 7.86 -23.96 -3.39
CA ALA A 33 6.55 -23.99 -2.76
C ALA A 33 6.65 -23.65 -1.26
N ARG A 34 7.62 -24.25 -0.55
CA ARG A 34 7.89 -23.95 0.87
C ARG A 34 8.30 -22.50 1.10
N ASN A 35 9.23 -21.98 0.29
CA ASN A 35 9.69 -20.60 0.39
C ASN A 35 8.58 -19.58 0.07
N SER A 36 7.69 -19.93 -0.86
CA SER A 36 6.53 -19.09 -1.19
C SER A 36 5.57 -18.98 -0.02
N VAL A 37 5.26 -20.10 0.64
CA VAL A 37 4.44 -20.11 1.86
C VAL A 37 5.12 -19.30 2.97
N ALA A 38 6.41 -19.54 3.22
CA ALA A 38 7.18 -18.81 4.23
C ALA A 38 7.20 -17.29 3.96
N SER A 39 7.31 -16.89 2.69
CA SER A 39 7.32 -15.48 2.26
C SER A 39 5.98 -14.80 2.47
N VAL A 40 4.86 -15.50 2.19
CA VAL A 40 3.51 -14.97 2.43
C VAL A 40 3.20 -14.87 3.93
N THR A 41 3.74 -15.79 4.74
CA THR A 41 3.63 -15.73 6.21
C THR A 41 4.64 -14.79 6.87
N SER A 42 5.44 -14.05 6.09
CA SER A 42 6.41 -13.11 6.62
C SER A 42 5.72 -11.98 7.39
N PHE A 43 6.27 -11.65 8.56
CA PHE A 43 5.82 -10.52 9.37
C PHE A 43 5.84 -9.19 8.60
N ALA A 44 6.65 -9.08 7.55
CA ALA A 44 6.70 -7.89 6.70
C ALA A 44 5.38 -7.58 5.97
N LEU A 45 4.51 -8.57 5.77
CA LEU A 45 3.22 -8.39 5.11
C LEU A 45 2.08 -8.09 6.10
N THR A 46 2.24 -8.41 7.39
CA THR A 46 1.26 -8.16 8.44
C THR A 46 0.89 -6.67 8.62
N PRO A 47 1.81 -5.70 8.47
CA PRO A 47 1.45 -4.28 8.53
C PRO A 47 0.45 -3.85 7.46
N ILE A 48 0.43 -4.48 6.28
CA ILE A 48 -0.45 -4.09 5.16
C ILE A 48 -1.94 -4.12 5.57
N PRO A 49 -2.51 -5.26 6.03
CA PRO A 49 -3.89 -5.32 6.47
C PRO A 49 -4.14 -4.46 7.72
N LEU A 50 -3.17 -4.33 8.63
CA LEU A 50 -3.31 -3.48 9.82
C LEU A 50 -3.42 -1.99 9.44
N PHE A 51 -2.65 -1.52 8.46
CA PHE A 51 -2.75 -0.15 7.96
C PHE A 51 -4.05 0.10 7.21
N ILE A 52 -4.55 -0.89 6.44
CA ILE A 52 -5.87 -0.81 5.81
C ILE A 52 -6.97 -0.73 6.88
N LEU A 53 -6.93 -1.60 7.88
CA LEU A 53 -7.88 -1.61 9.00
C LEU A 53 -7.86 -0.28 9.75
N MET A 54 -6.68 0.26 10.04
CA MET A 54 -6.53 1.54 10.71
C MET A 54 -7.12 2.69 9.86
N GLY A 55 -6.90 2.67 8.54
CA GLY A 55 -7.55 3.60 7.61
C GLY A 55 -9.08 3.52 7.68
N GLU A 56 -9.62 2.31 7.65
CA GLU A 56 -11.06 2.07 7.75
C GLU A 56 -11.65 2.59 9.08
N VAL A 57 -10.95 2.35 10.19
CA VAL A 57 -11.34 2.84 11.52
C VAL A 57 -11.33 4.38 11.57
N LEU A 58 -10.29 5.03 11.04
CA LEU A 58 -10.23 6.50 10.98
C LEU A 58 -11.38 7.08 10.14
N PHE A 59 -11.81 6.37 9.09
CA PHE A 59 -12.90 6.80 8.22
C PHE A 59 -14.25 6.66 8.93
N HIS A 60 -14.54 5.46 9.43
CA HIS A 60 -15.81 5.15 10.10
C HIS A 60 -16.03 5.94 11.39
N THR A 61 -14.97 6.30 12.11
CA THR A 61 -15.08 7.11 13.34
C THR A 61 -15.30 8.60 13.07
N GLY A 62 -15.21 9.05 11.80
CA GLY A 62 -15.25 10.47 11.45
C GLY A 62 -14.04 11.27 11.95
N LEU A 63 -13.03 10.61 12.51
CA LEU A 63 -11.76 11.25 12.87
C LEU A 63 -11.11 11.87 11.65
N ALA A 64 -11.26 11.22 10.49
CA ALA A 64 -10.70 11.72 9.25
C ALA A 64 -11.17 13.13 8.91
N VAL A 65 -12.49 13.33 8.98
CA VAL A 65 -13.16 14.62 8.72
C VAL A 65 -12.72 15.68 9.73
N ARG A 66 -12.69 15.33 11.03
CA ARG A 66 -12.28 16.27 12.09
C ARG A 66 -10.84 16.77 11.91
N VAL A 67 -9.95 15.93 11.42
CA VAL A 67 -8.56 16.31 11.13
C VAL A 67 -8.52 17.26 9.93
N ILE A 68 -9.28 16.98 8.86
CA ILE A 68 -9.37 17.88 7.70
C ILE A 68 -9.94 19.25 8.09
N ASP A 69 -11.02 19.28 8.87
CA ASP A 69 -11.61 20.54 9.38
C ASP A 69 -10.59 21.35 10.21
N GLY A 70 -9.75 20.66 11.00
CA GLY A 70 -8.67 21.29 11.76
C GLY A 70 -7.59 21.90 10.87
N VAL A 71 -7.19 21.19 9.82
CA VAL A 71 -6.22 21.67 8.81
C VAL A 71 -6.80 22.84 8.03
N GLU A 72 -8.06 22.78 7.64
CA GLU A 72 -8.75 23.85 6.90
C GLU A 72 -8.81 25.15 7.72
N ARG A 73 -9.07 25.05 9.02
CA ARG A 73 -9.02 26.21 9.94
C ARG A 73 -7.63 26.82 10.06
N LEU A 74 -6.58 26.00 9.95
CA LEU A 74 -5.19 26.48 10.01
C LEU A 74 -4.77 27.18 8.71
N ILE A 75 -5.35 26.79 7.57
CA ILE A 75 -5.01 27.30 6.23
C ILE A 75 -6.13 28.22 5.71
N ARG A 76 -6.37 29.32 6.42
CA ARG A 76 -7.48 30.24 6.12
C ARG A 76 -7.16 31.30 5.06
N ASP A 77 -5.93 31.79 4.95
CA ASP A 77 -5.65 33.00 4.15
C ASP A 77 -4.73 32.73 2.95
N VAL A 78 -4.67 31.49 2.46
CA VAL A 78 -3.80 31.10 1.33
C VAL A 78 -4.56 31.07 0.00
N PRO A 79 -4.10 31.78 -1.05
CA PRO A 79 -4.66 31.66 -2.40
C PRO A 79 -4.43 30.25 -2.95
N GLY A 80 -5.47 29.60 -3.48
CA GLY A 80 -5.43 28.20 -3.90
C GLY A 80 -5.64 27.17 -2.77
N ARG A 81 -6.29 27.58 -1.65
CA ARG A 81 -6.44 26.78 -0.42
C ARG A 81 -6.79 25.31 -0.62
N LEU A 82 -7.68 24.99 -1.58
CA LEU A 82 -8.19 23.63 -1.77
C LEU A 82 -7.08 22.65 -2.15
N ALA A 83 -6.17 23.06 -3.04
CA ALA A 83 -5.02 22.25 -3.43
C ALA A 83 -4.05 22.06 -2.26
N VAL A 84 -3.81 23.13 -1.49
CA VAL A 84 -2.93 23.09 -0.31
C VAL A 84 -3.51 22.17 0.76
N ILE A 85 -4.81 22.26 1.03
CA ILE A 85 -5.50 21.39 1.99
C ILE A 85 -5.45 19.93 1.53
N ALA A 86 -5.67 19.64 0.25
CA ALA A 86 -5.59 18.27 -0.27
C ALA A 86 -4.19 17.65 -0.08
N VAL A 87 -3.13 18.43 -0.36
CA VAL A 87 -1.75 17.98 -0.15
C VAL A 87 -1.45 17.80 1.34
N VAL A 88 -1.78 18.77 2.19
CA VAL A 88 -1.51 18.69 3.63
C VAL A 88 -2.30 17.56 4.28
N ALA A 89 -3.61 17.45 4.00
CA ALA A 89 -4.43 16.35 4.46
C ALA A 89 -3.86 15.00 4.01
N GLY A 90 -3.52 14.86 2.72
CA GLY A 90 -2.87 13.66 2.19
C GLY A 90 -1.57 13.32 2.91
N THR A 91 -0.77 14.33 3.25
CA THR A 91 0.50 14.15 3.97
C THR A 91 0.27 13.69 5.42
N VAL A 92 -0.68 14.31 6.13
CA VAL A 92 -1.04 13.94 7.50
C VAL A 92 -1.60 12.51 7.55
N PHE A 93 -2.54 12.17 6.67
CA PHE A 93 -3.06 10.80 6.59
C PHE A 93 -1.99 9.80 6.16
N SER A 94 -1.05 10.19 5.29
CA SER A 94 0.01 9.28 4.85
C SER A 94 1.01 9.02 5.96
N ALA A 95 1.27 10.01 6.82
CA ALA A 95 2.12 9.85 8.00
C ALA A 95 1.50 8.94 9.07
N ILE A 96 0.18 9.03 9.26
CA ILE A 96 -0.54 8.20 10.25
C ILE A 96 -0.80 6.79 9.71
N SER A 97 -1.20 6.68 8.43
CA SER A 97 -1.64 5.43 7.83
C SER A 97 -0.58 4.63 7.13
N GLY A 98 0.54 5.23 6.72
CA GLY A 98 1.61 4.52 5.99
C GLY A 98 1.16 3.87 4.67
N SER A 99 -0.08 4.10 4.23
CA SER A 99 -0.74 3.41 3.12
C SER A 99 -1.33 4.45 2.16
N THR A 100 -0.75 4.50 0.96
CA THR A 100 -1.22 5.39 -0.12
C THR A 100 -2.62 5.03 -0.60
N ILE A 101 -3.00 3.74 -0.55
CA ILE A 101 -4.33 3.29 -0.97
C ILE A 101 -5.40 3.83 0.01
N ALA A 102 -5.13 3.73 1.31
CA ALA A 102 -6.05 4.21 2.34
C ALA A 102 -6.23 5.73 2.30
N THR A 103 -5.14 6.48 2.12
CA THR A 103 -5.21 7.95 2.00
C THR A 103 -5.95 8.41 0.75
N THR A 104 -5.77 7.71 -0.38
CA THR A 104 -6.43 8.07 -1.65
C THR A 104 -7.94 7.78 -1.57
N ALA A 105 -8.34 6.65 -0.99
CA ALA A 105 -9.76 6.32 -0.79
C ALA A 105 -10.45 7.34 0.12
N MET A 106 -9.80 7.74 1.22
CA MET A 106 -10.27 8.77 2.13
C MET A 106 -10.47 10.11 1.43
N LEU A 107 -9.42 10.65 0.81
CA LEU A 107 -9.49 11.96 0.15
C LEU A 107 -10.51 11.98 -0.98
N GLY A 108 -10.59 10.91 -1.79
CA GLY A 108 -11.57 10.82 -2.88
C GLY A 108 -13.01 10.62 -2.43
N SER A 109 -13.25 10.24 -1.16
CA SER A 109 -14.60 10.16 -0.58
C SER A 109 -15.04 11.44 0.13
N LEU A 110 -14.09 12.28 0.55
CA LEU A 110 -14.33 13.49 1.33
C LEU A 110 -14.27 14.78 0.48
N MET A 111 -13.63 14.74 -0.69
CA MET A 111 -13.55 15.84 -1.66
C MET A 111 -14.34 15.53 -2.92
#